data_AF-A0A6A6BNR9-F1
#
_entry.id   AF-A0A6A6BNR9-F1
#
_cell.length_a   1.000
_cell.length_b   1.000
_cell.length_c   1.000
_cell.angle_alpha   90.00
_cell.angle_beta   90.00
_cell.angle_gamma   90.00
#
_symmetry.space_group_name_H-M   'P 1'
#
loop_
_entity.id
_entity.type
_entity.pdbx_description
1 polymer ?
#
loop_
_entity_poly.entity_id
_entity_poly.type
_entity_poly.pdbx_seq_one_letter_code
_entity_poly.pdbx_strand_id
1 'polypeptide(L)'
;ARENFVKNTVREMWKKRAGDNEAAICYNMGYAVSDTTKVRELSTVEFKLGSLMTDYDCFFMSGPDNHFESQGDGGYINLGVMSNDGYCTFDGATDDVYCK
;
A
#
# COMPACT_ATOMS: atom_id res chain seq x y z
N ALA A 1 9.95 10.10 11.19
CA ALA A 1 10.90 9.49 10.22
C ALA A 1 10.23 8.38 9.41
N ARG A 2 9.77 7.28 10.03
CA ARG A 2 9.04 6.19 9.36
C ARG A 2 7.76 6.65 8.63
N GLU A 3 6.94 7.47 9.28
CA GLU A 3 5.75 8.04 8.65
C GLU A 3 6.08 8.86 7.39
N ASN A 4 7.11 9.71 7.45
CA ASN A 4 7.55 10.47 6.27
C ASN A 4 8.13 9.55 5.18
N PHE A 5 8.81 8.48 5.58
CA PHE A 5 9.32 7.48 4.64
C PHE A 5 8.16 6.84 3.88
N VAL A 6 7.18 6.23 4.58
CA VAL A 6 6.09 5.51 3.91
C VAL A 6 5.24 6.45 3.04
N LYS A 7 4.93 7.66 3.53
CA LYS A 7 4.22 8.71 2.77
C LYS A 7 4.96 9.15 1.50
N ASN A 8 6.30 9.27 1.57
CA ASN A 8 7.09 9.64 0.41
C ASN A 8 7.17 8.48 -0.59
N THR A 9 7.36 7.24 -0.11
CA THR A 9 7.42 6.05 -0.96
C THR A 9 6.14 5.91 -1.79
N VAL A 10 4.96 5.93 -1.16
CA VAL A 10 3.70 5.81 -1.90
C VAL A 10 3.43 7.01 -2.82
N ARG A 11 3.92 8.21 -2.49
CA ARG A 11 3.85 9.37 -3.38
C ARG A 11 4.68 9.18 -4.65
N GLU A 12 5.88 8.63 -4.53
CA GLU A 12 6.72 8.35 -5.69
C GLU A 12 6.18 7.18 -6.51
N MET A 13 5.60 6.17 -5.87
CA MET A 13 4.86 5.11 -6.57
C MET A 13 3.65 5.67 -7.31
N TRP A 14 2.85 6.52 -6.66
CA TRP A 14 1.66 7.12 -7.27
C TRP A 14 1.98 7.86 -8.57
N LYS A 15 3.11 8.57 -8.64
CA LYS A 15 3.57 9.25 -9.87
C LYS A 15 3.92 8.28 -11.01
N LYS A 16 4.26 7.03 -10.69
CA LYS A 16 4.67 5.97 -11.64
C LYS A 16 3.54 4.99 -11.98
N ARG A 17 2.33 5.20 -11.46
CA ARG A 17 1.18 4.33 -11.74
C ARG A 17 0.90 4.23 -13.24
N ALA A 18 0.45 3.07 -13.69
CA ALA A 18 0.13 2.82 -15.10
C ALA A 18 -1.19 3.50 -15.51
N GLY A 19 -2.08 3.73 -14.54
CA GLY A 19 -3.36 4.40 -14.74
C GLY A 19 -3.98 4.84 -13.41
N ASP A 20 -5.08 5.57 -13.49
CA ASP A 20 -5.82 6.04 -12.31
C ASP A 20 -6.59 4.93 -11.59
N ASN A 21 -6.68 3.75 -12.20
CA ASN A 21 -7.38 2.57 -11.69
C ASN A 21 -6.52 1.68 -10.77
N GLU A 22 -5.41 2.21 -10.28
CA GLU A 22 -4.48 1.51 -9.39
C GLU A 22 -4.43 2.21 -8.03
N ALA A 23 -4.25 1.43 -6.98
CA ALA A 23 -3.79 1.88 -5.68
C ALA A 23 -2.29 1.61 -5.55
N ALA A 24 -1.54 2.55 -5.00
CA ALA A 24 -0.17 2.35 -4.54
C ALA A 24 -0.19 2.09 -3.02
N ILE A 25 0.30 0.93 -2.61
CA ILE A 25 0.22 0.45 -1.22
C ILE A 25 1.63 0.10 -0.74
N CYS A 26 1.99 0.53 0.47
CA CYS A 26 3.19 0.10 1.18
C CYS A 26 2.82 -0.27 2.62
N TYR A 27 3.14 -1.51 3.04
CA TYR A 27 2.78 -2.00 4.37
C TYR A 27 3.88 -2.88 4.99
N ASN A 28 4.14 -2.75 6.29
CA ASN A 28 5.19 -3.51 6.98
C ASN A 28 4.66 -4.60 7.93
N MET A 29 3.38 -4.95 7.84
CA MET A 29 2.74 -6.00 8.64
C MET A 29 2.03 -7.01 7.74
N GLY A 30 1.35 -8.00 8.32
CA GLY A 30 0.65 -9.04 7.56
C GLY A 30 -0.55 -8.49 6.81
N TYR A 31 -0.78 -8.97 5.59
CA TYR A 31 -1.94 -8.59 4.78
C TYR A 31 -2.38 -9.76 3.91
N ALA A 32 -3.59 -9.68 3.38
CA ALA A 32 -4.07 -10.53 2.30
C ALA A 32 -4.46 -9.68 1.09
N VAL A 33 -4.34 -10.25 -0.11
CA VAL A 33 -4.89 -9.68 -1.35
C VAL A 33 -5.76 -10.74 -2.00
N SER A 34 -7.01 -10.40 -2.34
CA SER A 34 -7.98 -11.37 -2.87
C SER A 34 -7.63 -11.86 -4.28
N ASP A 35 -7.06 -11.00 -5.13
CA ASP A 35 -6.55 -11.36 -6.45
C ASP A 35 -5.10 -10.88 -6.66
N THR A 36 -4.15 -11.79 -6.45
CA THR A 36 -2.72 -11.51 -6.64
C THR A 36 -2.32 -11.37 -8.10
N THR A 37 -3.16 -11.77 -9.07
CA THR A 37 -2.87 -11.58 -10.51
C THR A 37 -3.02 -10.11 -10.94
N LYS A 38 -3.67 -9.30 -10.10
CA LYS A 38 -3.88 -7.86 -10.28
C LYS A 38 -2.94 -7.00 -9.45
N VAL A 39 -1.95 -7.64 -8.83
CA VAL A 39 -0.84 -6.99 -8.13
C VAL A 39 0.35 -6.90 -9.07
N ARG A 40 0.99 -5.73 -9.14
CA ARG A 40 2.22 -5.54 -9.92
C ARG A 40 3.31 -4.86 -9.10
N GLU A 41 4.55 -5.13 -9.52
CA GLU A 41 5.76 -4.53 -8.94
C GLU A 41 5.87 -4.70 -7.41
N LEU A 42 5.42 -5.85 -6.90
CA LEU A 42 5.65 -6.21 -5.51
C LEU A 42 7.14 -6.22 -5.21
N SER A 43 7.56 -5.38 -4.28
CA SER A 43 8.93 -5.21 -3.87
C SER A 43 9.01 -4.86 -2.39
N THR A 44 10.03 -5.36 -1.72
CA THR A 44 10.29 -5.00 -0.32
C THR A 44 11.23 -3.81 -0.27
N VAL A 45 10.82 -2.73 0.39
CA VAL A 45 11.60 -1.51 0.60
C VAL A 45 11.97 -1.40 2.08
N GLU A 46 13.26 -1.36 2.35
CA GLU A 46 13.78 -1.31 3.71
C GLU A 46 13.90 0.14 4.20
N PHE A 47 13.33 0.41 5.38
CA PHE A 47 13.58 1.62 6.16
C PHE A 47 14.65 1.36 7.22
N LYS A 48 15.67 2.22 7.27
CA LYS A 48 16.76 2.18 8.26
C LYS A 48 16.86 3.48 9.04
N LEU A 49 16.90 3.39 10.37
CA LEU A 49 17.20 4.51 11.27
C LEU A 49 18.07 4.04 12.43
N GLY A 50 19.38 4.26 12.33
CA GLY A 50 20.33 3.70 13.29
C GLY A 50 20.32 2.17 13.23
N SER A 51 20.03 1.51 14.36
CA SER A 51 19.84 0.06 14.43
C SER A 51 18.41 -0.42 14.13
N LEU A 52 17.45 0.50 13.99
CA LEU A 52 16.08 0.15 13.63
C LEU A 52 16.00 -0.16 12.13
N MET A 53 15.52 -1.36 11.81
CA MET A 53 15.21 -1.81 10.46
C MET A 53 13.73 -2.16 10.38
N THR A 54 13.09 -1.81 9.26
CA THR A 54 11.70 -2.17 9.00
C THR A 54 11.50 -2.36 7.51
N ASP A 55 10.99 -3.52 7.12
CA ASP A 55 10.72 -3.87 5.73
C ASP A 55 9.26 -3.55 5.40
N TYR A 56 9.04 -2.83 4.31
CA TYR A 56 7.72 -2.52 3.77
C TYR A 56 7.53 -3.25 2.45
N ASP A 57 6.48 -4.05 2.34
CA ASP A 57 6.04 -4.55 1.06
C ASP A 57 5.27 -3.45 0.33
N CYS A 58 5.78 -3.07 -0.83
CA CYS A 58 5.25 -2.01 -1.66
C CYS A 58 4.85 -2.59 -3.02
N PHE A 59 3.61 -2.32 -3.44
CA PHE A 59 3.07 -2.81 -4.70
C PHE A 59 1.97 -1.89 -5.23
N PHE A 60 1.62 -2.09 -6.50
CA PHE A 60 0.37 -1.55 -7.04
C PHE A 60 -0.69 -2.63 -7.05
N MET A 61 -1.92 -2.26 -6.73
CA MET A 61 -3.10 -3.12 -6.78
C MET A 61 -4.15 -2.49 -7.69
N SER A 62 -4.84 -3.30 -8.48
CA SER A 62 -5.91 -2.86 -9.38
C SER A 62 -7.11 -3.80 -9.29
N GLY A 63 -8.24 -3.34 -9.82
CA GLY A 63 -9.45 -4.14 -9.97
C GLY A 63 -9.51 -4.94 -11.29
N PRO A 64 -10.67 -5.51 -11.61
CA PRO A 64 -11.91 -5.46 -10.82
C PRO A 64 -11.90 -6.39 -9.60
N ASP A 65 -12.74 -6.08 -8.61
CA ASP A 65 -13.02 -6.86 -7.40
C ASP A 65 -11.78 -7.38 -6.65
N ASN A 66 -10.86 -6.46 -6.34
CA ASN A 66 -9.66 -6.80 -5.59
C ASN A 66 -9.61 -6.10 -4.24
N HIS A 67 -9.34 -6.86 -3.20
CA HIS A 67 -9.37 -6.43 -1.81
C HIS A 67 -7.98 -6.60 -1.22
N PHE A 68 -7.45 -5.54 -0.65
CA PHE A 68 -6.34 -5.58 0.29
C PHE A 68 -6.92 -5.55 1.70
N GLU A 69 -6.66 -6.60 2.46
CA GLU A 69 -7.10 -6.76 3.85
C GLU A 69 -5.89 -6.65 4.76
N SER A 70 -5.84 -5.60 5.56
CA SER A 70 -4.77 -5.40 6.52
C SER A 70 -4.94 -6.32 7.74
N GLN A 71 -3.84 -6.91 8.23
CA GLN A 71 -3.86 -7.69 9.47
C GLN A 71 -3.10 -6.90 10.55
N GLY A 72 -3.81 -6.54 11.61
CA GLY A 72 -3.29 -5.74 12.73
C GLY A 72 -3.75 -4.29 12.69
N ASP A 73 -3.22 -3.48 13.61
CA ASP A 73 -3.54 -2.05 13.70
C ASP A 73 -2.60 -1.28 12.76
N GLY A 74 -3.03 -1.09 11.52
CA GLY A 74 -2.23 -0.60 10.39
C GLY A 74 -1.70 0.83 10.53
N GLY A 75 -2.12 1.54 11.59
CA GLY A 75 -1.84 2.93 11.93
C GLY A 75 -0.69 3.61 11.19
N TYR A 76 -0.92 4.83 10.67
CA TYR A 76 -0.13 5.70 9.77
C TYR A 76 1.40 5.52 9.62
N ILE A 77 2.11 4.99 10.60
CA ILE A 77 3.55 4.66 10.51
C ILE A 77 3.78 3.37 9.72
N ASN A 78 2.83 2.43 9.74
CA ASN A 78 2.96 1.09 9.18
C ASN A 78 2.38 1.00 7.75
N LEU A 79 1.31 1.74 7.47
CA LEU A 79 0.64 1.77 6.17
C LEU A 79 0.78 3.13 5.45
N GLY A 80 1.08 3.06 4.16
CA GLY A 80 0.85 4.14 3.21
C GLY A 80 -0.04 3.66 2.08
N VAL A 81 -1.05 4.46 1.74
CA VAL A 81 -1.91 4.24 0.58
C VAL A 81 -2.05 5.54 -0.20
N MET A 82 -1.95 5.45 -1.52
CA MET A 82 -2.51 6.43 -2.44
C MET A 82 -3.42 5.73 -3.42
N SER A 83 -4.64 6.22 -3.57
CA SER A 83 -5.65 5.66 -4.44
C SER A 83 -6.53 6.77 -5.03
N ASN A 84 -7.35 6.41 -6.01
CA ASN A 84 -8.39 7.26 -6.56
C ASN A 84 -9.73 6.60 -6.26
N ASP A 85 -10.57 7.24 -5.44
CA ASP A 85 -11.84 6.66 -4.96
C ASP A 85 -12.84 6.27 -6.06
N GLY A 86 -12.66 6.81 -7.27
CA GLY A 86 -13.40 6.38 -8.46
C GLY A 86 -13.14 4.92 -8.84
N TYR A 87 -11.97 4.38 -8.49
CA TYR A 87 -11.52 3.04 -8.85
C TYR A 87 -11.11 2.21 -7.63
N CYS A 88 -10.26 2.76 -6.76
CA CYS A 88 -9.82 2.11 -5.54
C CYS A 88 -10.10 3.01 -4.33
N THR A 89 -10.88 2.51 -3.37
CA THR A 89 -11.28 3.23 -2.17
C THR A 89 -10.50 2.71 -0.97
N PHE A 90 -9.95 3.62 -0.18
CA PHE A 90 -9.30 3.30 1.10
C PHE A 90 -10.29 3.47 2.25
N ASP A 91 -10.43 2.45 3.10
CA ASP A 91 -11.19 2.52 4.34
C ASP A 91 -10.25 2.81 5.53
N GLY A 92 -10.24 4.05 5.99
CA GLY A 92 -9.41 4.45 7.14
C GLY A 92 -9.88 3.91 8.49
N ALA A 93 -11.01 3.21 8.57
CA ALA A 93 -11.46 2.54 9.80
C ALA A 93 -10.87 1.13 9.94
N THR A 94 -10.62 0.44 8.83
CA THR A 94 -10.07 -0.93 8.81
C THR A 94 -8.68 -1.02 8.17
N ASP A 95 -8.18 0.10 7.65
CA ASP A 95 -6.91 0.18 6.90
C ASP A 95 -6.89 -0.68 5.62
N ASP A 96 -8.08 -0.93 5.05
CA ASP A 96 -8.25 -1.77 3.85
C ASP A 96 -8.36 -0.96 2.57
N VAL A 97 -8.09 -1.61 1.43
CA VAL A 97 -8.29 -1.02 0.10
C VAL A 97 -9.16 -1.92 -0.75
N TYR A 98 -10.20 -1.35 -1.35
CA TYR A 98 -11.03 -2.04 -2.32
C TYR A 98 -10.91 -1.40 -3.70
N CYS A 99 -10.50 -2.18 -4.71
CA CYS A 99 -10.45 -1.78 -6.11
C CYS A 99 -11.61 -2.42 -6.92
N LYS A 100 -12.43 -1.56 -7.52
CA LYS A 100 -13.64 -1.87 -8.31
C LYS A 100 -13.33 -2.37 -9.70
#